data_AF-A0A952KFB9-F1
#
_entry.id   AF-A0A952KFB9-F1
#
_cell.length_a   1.000
_cell.length_b   1.000
_cell.length_c   1.000
_cell.angle_alpha   90.00
_cell.angle_beta   90.00
_cell.angle_gamma   90.00
#
_symmetry.space_group_name_H-M   'P 1'
#
loop_
_entity.id
_entity.type
_entity.pdbx_description
1 polymer ?
#
loop_
_entity_poly.entity_id
_entity_poly.type
_entity_poly.pdbx_seq_one_letter_code
_entity_poly.pdbx_strand_id
1 'polypeptide(L)'
;MENANSDRPDWFEYWPIRNYLHTMPLDESALYGFVSPRFHEKTGLSAAEVSRFIQSSEDADVYSFSPFPCHGASFLNVFEHMDFFFNGFVDHVAGFFAKFDPALDLRQLVNHSDNAIFSNFFFAKPAFWREWSRICDQLHEDTKDGQHFLNSECTYTKGDGSTKIVQAKVFAMECVASYLLARSRKFSSIGYPLRLMPVSRAFETLRLETSLLDELKRQWLKTGEAKFLEQYRLEQKRVIAVGWPGRNV
;
A
#
# COMPACT_ATOMS: atom_id res chain seq x y z
N MET A 1 1.79 17.51 -5.58
CA MET A 1 3.13 18.14 -5.54
C MET A 1 4.13 17.18 -6.18
N GLU A 2 5.15 17.68 -6.87
CA GLU A 2 6.17 16.85 -7.54
C GLU A 2 7.31 16.52 -6.55
N ASN A 3 7.58 15.24 -6.31
CA ASN A 3 8.40 14.75 -5.17
C ASN A 3 9.86 14.36 -5.54
N ALA A 4 10.42 14.89 -6.63
CA ALA A 4 11.65 14.34 -7.23
C ALA A 4 12.99 14.83 -6.61
N ASN A 5 13.02 15.96 -5.89
CA ASN A 5 14.26 16.52 -5.31
C ASN A 5 14.21 16.48 -3.78
N SER A 6 14.92 15.51 -3.18
CA SER A 6 15.02 15.34 -1.72
C SER A 6 16.48 15.36 -1.28
N ASP A 7 16.82 16.16 -0.28
CA ASP A 7 18.11 16.14 0.42
C ASP A 7 18.37 14.81 1.17
N ARG A 8 17.34 13.96 1.25
CA ARG A 8 17.34 12.63 1.85
C ARG A 8 16.93 11.60 0.80
N PRO A 9 17.84 11.22 -0.13
CA PRO A 9 17.54 10.24 -1.17
C PRO A 9 17.23 8.85 -0.60
N ASP A 10 17.64 8.56 0.63
CA ASP A 10 17.35 7.32 1.36
C ASP A 10 15.86 7.18 1.75
N TRP A 11 15.10 8.28 1.75
CA TRP A 11 13.67 8.31 2.10
C TRP A 11 12.73 8.54 0.92
N PHE A 12 13.27 8.77 -0.28
CA PHE A 12 12.48 9.00 -1.50
C PHE A 12 11.32 9.99 -1.28
N GLU A 13 10.09 9.60 -1.64
CA GLU A 13 8.90 10.45 -1.55
C GLU A 13 8.47 10.75 -0.10
N TYR A 14 8.94 10.03 0.91
CA TYR A 14 8.58 10.32 2.30
C TYR A 14 9.07 11.71 2.74
N TRP A 15 10.30 12.07 2.39
CA TRP A 15 10.92 13.32 2.86
C TRP A 15 10.15 14.59 2.45
N PRO A 16 9.79 14.80 1.16
CA PRO A 16 8.99 15.96 0.78
C PRO A 16 7.59 15.95 1.41
N ILE A 17 6.95 14.78 1.58
CA ILE A 17 5.66 14.66 2.27
C ILE A 17 5.79 15.14 3.71
N ARG A 18 6.76 14.57 4.43
CA ARG A 18 7.06 14.91 5.82
C ARG A 18 7.30 16.41 5.99
N ASN A 19 8.14 17.00 5.15
CA ASN A 19 8.44 18.43 5.23
C ASN A 19 7.18 19.28 5.04
N TYR A 20 6.35 18.96 4.04
CA TYR A 20 5.09 19.67 3.83
C TYR A 20 4.16 19.56 5.06
N LEU A 21 3.95 18.34 5.57
CA LEU A 21 3.04 18.10 6.69
C LEU A 21 3.47 18.79 8.01
N HIS A 22 4.76 19.03 8.21
CA HIS A 22 5.26 19.75 9.40
C HIS A 22 5.31 21.27 9.24
N THR A 23 5.40 21.78 8.01
CA THR A 23 5.72 23.21 7.78
C THR A 23 4.54 23.99 7.24
N MET A 24 3.58 23.33 6.60
CA MET A 24 2.44 23.99 5.96
C MET A 24 1.19 23.80 6.83
N PRO A 25 0.41 24.87 7.09
CA PRO A 25 -0.92 24.71 7.65
C PRO A 25 -1.80 23.94 6.67
N LEU A 26 -2.61 23.03 7.19
CA LEU A 26 -3.54 22.22 6.39
C LEU A 26 -4.97 22.71 6.61
N ASP A 27 -5.74 22.79 5.53
CA ASP A 27 -7.18 22.99 5.54
C ASP A 27 -7.86 21.66 5.87
N GLU A 28 -8.52 21.60 7.03
CA GLU A 28 -9.19 20.40 7.54
C GLU A 28 -10.30 19.86 6.62
N SER A 29 -10.81 20.68 5.70
CA SER A 29 -11.82 20.29 4.71
C SER A 29 -11.24 19.84 3.36
N ALA A 30 -9.95 20.05 3.12
CA ALA A 30 -9.31 19.75 1.85
C ALA A 30 -8.74 18.32 1.79
N LEU A 31 -8.57 17.82 0.56
CA LEU A 31 -7.85 16.58 0.27
C LEU A 31 -6.44 16.88 -0.20
N TYR A 32 -5.46 16.19 0.39
CA TYR A 32 -4.05 16.31 0.05
C TYR A 32 -3.54 15.02 -0.55
N GLY A 33 -2.82 15.12 -1.67
CA GLY A 33 -2.17 14.00 -2.35
C GLY A 33 -0.75 14.34 -2.79
N PHE A 34 0.17 13.41 -2.52
CA PHE A 34 1.60 13.57 -2.81
C PHE A 34 2.04 12.45 -3.76
N VAL A 35 1.80 12.65 -5.05
CA VAL A 35 1.99 11.61 -6.05
C VAL A 35 3.33 11.72 -6.75
N SER A 36 3.94 10.57 -7.04
CA SER A 36 5.18 10.46 -7.81
C SER A 36 5.02 11.02 -9.24
N PRO A 37 6.08 11.54 -9.89
CA PRO A 37 6.04 11.86 -11.32
C PRO A 37 5.58 10.69 -12.20
N ARG A 38 5.77 9.46 -11.71
CA ARG A 38 5.34 8.21 -12.38
C ARG A 38 3.87 7.85 -12.14
N PHE A 39 3.08 8.72 -11.52
CA PHE A 39 1.66 8.47 -11.25
C PHE A 39 0.89 8.17 -12.54
N HIS A 40 1.02 9.04 -13.55
CA HIS A 40 0.35 8.85 -14.83
C HIS A 40 0.86 7.59 -15.54
N GLU A 41 2.17 7.34 -15.54
CA GLU A 41 2.77 6.13 -16.12
C GLU A 41 2.19 4.83 -15.52
N LYS A 42 2.03 4.78 -14.20
CA LYS A 42 1.58 3.57 -13.49
C LYS A 42 0.06 3.39 -13.46
N THR A 43 -0.71 4.49 -13.51
CA THR A 43 -2.18 4.45 -13.36
C THR A 43 -2.93 4.73 -14.65
N GLY A 44 -2.30 5.39 -15.63
CA GLY A 44 -2.95 5.93 -16.82
C GLY A 44 -3.84 7.16 -16.55
N LEU A 45 -3.95 7.62 -15.30
CA LEU A 45 -4.91 8.66 -14.93
C LEU A 45 -4.32 10.05 -15.07
N SER A 46 -5.14 10.99 -15.56
CA SER A 46 -4.90 12.42 -15.54
C SER A 46 -5.42 13.06 -14.25
N ALA A 47 -4.95 14.27 -13.94
CA ALA A 47 -5.47 15.06 -12.82
C ALA A 47 -6.98 15.33 -12.94
N ALA A 48 -7.50 15.49 -14.16
CA ALA A 48 -8.92 15.70 -14.41
C ALA A 48 -9.75 14.45 -14.09
N GLU A 49 -9.27 13.26 -14.40
CA GLU A 49 -9.95 11.99 -14.07
C GLU A 49 -9.93 11.72 -12.57
N VAL A 50 -8.81 11.95 -11.91
CA VAL A 50 -8.69 11.88 -10.44
C VAL A 50 -9.69 12.83 -9.77
N SER A 51 -9.72 14.10 -10.20
CA SER A 51 -10.62 15.10 -9.63
C SER A 51 -12.09 14.74 -9.87
N ARG A 52 -12.43 14.29 -11.08
CA ARG A 52 -13.79 13.87 -11.42
C ARG A 52 -14.24 12.69 -10.56
N PHE A 53 -13.38 11.70 -10.38
CA PHE A 53 -13.69 10.53 -9.56
C PHE A 53 -13.98 10.92 -8.10
N ILE A 54 -13.12 11.74 -7.49
CA ILE A 54 -13.32 12.22 -6.12
C ILE A 54 -14.64 12.98 -6.02
N GLN A 55 -14.92 13.91 -6.95
CA GLN A 55 -16.14 14.71 -6.95
C GLN A 55 -17.42 13.91 -7.17
N SER A 56 -17.35 12.79 -7.91
CA SER A 56 -18.51 11.92 -8.16
C SER A 56 -18.70 10.83 -7.11
N SER A 57 -17.74 10.66 -6.20
CA SER A 57 -17.79 9.63 -5.15
C SER A 57 -18.49 10.16 -3.90
N GLU A 58 -18.89 9.24 -3.01
CA GLU A 58 -19.30 9.61 -1.66
C GLU A 58 -18.13 10.28 -0.91
N ASP A 59 -18.45 11.10 0.10
CA ASP A 59 -17.42 11.74 0.94
C ASP A 59 -16.67 10.67 1.76
N ALA A 60 -15.35 10.67 1.63
CA ALA A 60 -14.47 9.74 2.33
C ALA A 60 -13.23 10.45 2.86
N ASP A 61 -12.61 9.86 3.88
CA ASP A 61 -11.36 10.39 4.43
C ASP A 61 -10.17 10.15 3.51
N VAL A 62 -10.21 9.05 2.73
CA VAL A 62 -9.12 8.61 1.84
C VAL A 62 -9.65 8.12 0.50
N TYR A 63 -9.05 8.58 -0.59
CA TYR A 63 -9.27 8.09 -1.95
C TYR A 63 -8.00 7.43 -2.47
N SER A 64 -8.05 6.14 -2.80
CA SER A 64 -6.90 5.35 -3.26
C SER A 64 -6.90 5.18 -4.78
N PHE A 65 -5.73 5.35 -5.39
CA PHE A 65 -5.46 5.18 -6.82
C PHE A 65 -4.32 4.18 -7.02
N SER A 66 -4.32 3.12 -6.22
CA SER A 66 -3.27 2.12 -6.23
C SER A 66 -3.18 1.41 -7.59
N PRO A 67 -2.00 1.44 -8.24
CA PRO A 67 -1.82 0.80 -9.54
C PRO A 67 -1.71 -0.71 -9.36
N PHE A 68 -1.93 -1.46 -10.45
CA PHE A 68 -1.78 -2.92 -10.49
C PHE A 68 -2.57 -3.64 -9.39
N PRO A 69 -3.90 -3.45 -9.33
CA PRO A 69 -4.73 -4.05 -8.28
C PRO A 69 -4.69 -5.57 -8.25
N CYS A 70 -4.25 -6.21 -9.33
CA CYS A 70 -3.91 -7.63 -9.35
C CYS A 70 -2.94 -8.02 -8.22
N HIS A 71 -1.96 -7.17 -7.88
CA HIS A 71 -1.03 -7.44 -6.78
C HIS A 71 -1.76 -7.31 -5.45
N GLY A 72 -2.48 -6.21 -5.23
CA GLY A 72 -3.29 -6.01 -4.02
C GLY A 72 -4.33 -7.12 -3.78
N ALA A 73 -4.89 -7.71 -4.83
CA ALA A 73 -5.80 -8.84 -4.72
C ALA A 73 -5.08 -10.17 -4.45
N SER A 74 -3.92 -10.39 -5.06
CA SER A 74 -3.20 -11.69 -5.02
C SER A 74 -2.45 -11.96 -3.71
N PHE A 75 -2.38 -10.99 -2.80
CA PHE A 75 -1.80 -11.17 -1.47
C PHE A 75 -2.83 -10.80 -0.40
N LEU A 76 -2.77 -11.49 0.75
CA LEU A 76 -3.74 -11.30 1.83
C LEU A 76 -3.71 -9.85 2.32
N ASN A 77 -2.51 -9.29 2.41
CA ASN A 77 -2.25 -7.92 2.79
C ASN A 77 -0.96 -7.40 2.15
N VAL A 78 -0.68 -6.10 2.35
CA VAL A 78 0.54 -5.47 1.81
C VAL A 78 1.83 -6.03 2.41
N PHE A 79 1.80 -6.61 3.62
CA PHE A 79 2.98 -7.21 4.26
C PHE A 79 3.34 -8.56 3.64
N GLU A 80 2.35 -9.44 3.39
CA GLU A 80 2.55 -10.70 2.68
C GLU A 80 3.10 -10.48 1.27
N HIS A 81 2.61 -9.44 0.57
CA HIS A 81 3.17 -9.03 -0.71
C HIS A 81 4.64 -8.64 -0.60
N MET A 82 5.01 -7.83 0.38
CA MET A 82 6.41 -7.42 0.57
C MET A 82 7.28 -8.61 0.96
N ASP A 83 6.80 -9.51 1.82
CA ASP A 83 7.53 -10.73 2.24
C ASP A 83 7.81 -11.68 1.06
N PHE A 84 6.86 -11.79 0.14
CA PHE A 84 7.02 -12.58 -1.09
C PHE A 84 8.16 -12.08 -1.99
N PHE A 85 8.42 -10.77 -2.00
CA PHE A 85 9.52 -10.17 -2.76
C PHE A 85 10.80 -9.99 -1.95
N PHE A 86 10.67 -9.84 -0.63
CA PHE A 86 11.75 -9.58 0.31
C PHE A 86 11.64 -10.55 1.48
N ASN A 87 12.23 -11.73 1.31
CA ASN A 87 12.12 -12.83 2.26
C ASN A 87 12.42 -12.39 3.71
N GLY A 88 11.45 -12.57 4.60
CA GLY A 88 11.54 -12.22 6.02
C GLY A 88 11.16 -10.78 6.35
N PHE A 89 10.70 -9.97 5.39
CA PHE A 89 10.24 -8.60 5.61
C PHE A 89 9.24 -8.48 6.75
N VAL A 90 8.26 -9.38 6.83
CA VAL A 90 7.23 -9.34 7.91
C VAL A 90 7.89 -9.42 9.28
N ASP A 91 8.88 -10.30 9.45
CA ASP A 91 9.59 -10.46 10.72
C ASP A 91 10.42 -9.24 11.08
N HIS A 92 10.98 -8.56 10.08
CA HIS A 92 11.64 -7.28 10.31
C HIS A 92 10.60 -6.27 10.82
N VAL A 93 9.52 -6.01 10.09
CA VAL A 93 8.62 -4.90 10.43
C VAL A 93 7.67 -5.17 11.61
N ALA A 94 7.45 -6.42 12.00
CA ALA A 94 6.52 -6.79 13.06
C ALA A 94 6.80 -6.05 14.39
N GLY A 95 8.07 -6.02 14.81
CA GLY A 95 8.46 -5.33 16.05
C GLY A 95 8.20 -3.83 16.02
N PHE A 96 8.25 -3.19 14.84
CA PHE A 96 7.91 -1.79 14.67
C PHE A 96 6.40 -1.55 14.79
N PHE A 97 5.57 -2.31 14.07
CA PHE A 97 4.11 -2.14 14.11
C PHE A 97 3.50 -2.53 15.47
N ALA A 98 4.12 -3.47 16.19
CA ALA A 98 3.71 -3.85 17.54
C ALA A 98 3.80 -2.69 18.55
N LYS A 99 4.60 -1.64 18.28
CA LYS A 99 4.63 -0.42 19.11
C LYS A 99 3.30 0.35 19.09
N PHE A 100 2.50 0.18 18.05
CA PHE A 100 1.23 0.88 17.86
C PHE A 100 0.01 -0.02 18.08
N ASP A 101 0.14 -1.31 17.76
CA ASP A 101 -0.91 -2.31 18.00
C ASP A 101 -0.26 -3.64 18.43
N PRO A 102 0.00 -3.84 19.73
CA PRO A 102 0.65 -5.06 20.25
C PRO A 102 -0.14 -6.34 20.00
N ALA A 103 -1.46 -6.23 19.75
CA ALA A 103 -2.33 -7.36 19.48
C ALA A 103 -2.40 -7.73 17.99
N LEU A 104 -1.78 -6.94 17.11
CA LEU A 104 -1.82 -7.17 15.67
C LEU A 104 -0.86 -8.28 15.25
N ASP A 105 -1.42 -9.33 14.65
CA ASP A 105 -0.66 -10.23 13.79
C ASP A 105 -0.71 -9.75 12.34
N LEU A 106 0.43 -9.25 11.83
CA LEU A 106 0.56 -8.79 10.44
C LEU A 106 0.25 -9.88 9.42
N ARG A 107 0.44 -11.17 9.77
CA ARG A 107 0.15 -12.30 8.88
C ARG A 107 -1.33 -12.61 8.76
N GLN A 108 -2.14 -12.10 9.69
CA GLN A 108 -3.59 -12.27 9.70
C GLN A 108 -4.34 -11.02 9.27
N LEU A 109 -3.65 -9.89 9.10
CA LEU A 109 -4.26 -8.68 8.55
C LEU A 109 -4.83 -8.98 7.17
N VAL A 110 -6.03 -8.49 6.87
CA VAL A 110 -6.62 -8.66 5.54
C VAL A 110 -6.80 -7.28 4.91
N ASN A 111 -6.17 -7.06 3.77
CA ASN A 111 -6.42 -5.90 2.93
C ASN A 111 -7.29 -6.27 1.72
N HIS A 112 -8.09 -5.33 1.23
CA HIS A 112 -8.80 -5.37 -0.04
C HIS A 112 -8.66 -4.02 -0.74
N SER A 113 -9.26 -3.87 -1.91
CA SER A 113 -8.99 -2.73 -2.78
C SER A 113 -9.32 -1.34 -2.25
N ASP A 114 -10.13 -1.18 -1.19
CA ASP A 114 -10.34 0.14 -0.58
C ASP A 114 -9.30 0.47 0.50
N ASN A 115 -8.65 -0.53 1.08
CA ASN A 115 -7.70 -0.35 2.19
C ASN A 115 -6.27 -0.83 1.88
N ALA A 116 -6.02 -1.33 0.68
CA ALA A 116 -4.68 -1.61 0.16
C ALA A 116 -4.17 -0.40 -0.62
N ILE A 117 -3.08 0.21 -0.15
CA ILE A 117 -2.43 1.34 -0.78
C ILE A 117 -1.05 0.92 -1.29
N PHE A 118 -0.80 1.17 -2.58
CA PHE A 118 0.48 0.90 -3.25
C PHE A 118 1.09 2.19 -3.80
N SER A 119 2.42 2.29 -3.74
CA SER A 119 3.19 3.46 -4.20
C SER A 119 2.77 4.79 -3.55
N ASN A 120 2.07 4.77 -2.41
CA ASN A 120 1.47 5.94 -1.76
C ASN A 120 0.56 6.78 -2.68
N PHE A 121 -0.14 6.14 -3.63
CA PHE A 121 -1.04 6.83 -4.55
C PHE A 121 -2.42 7.01 -3.93
N PHE A 122 -2.52 7.94 -2.99
CA PHE A 122 -3.78 8.28 -2.34
C PHE A 122 -3.91 9.78 -2.06
N PHE A 123 -5.14 10.21 -1.87
CA PHE A 123 -5.50 11.55 -1.44
C PHE A 123 -6.26 11.41 -0.13
N ALA A 124 -5.93 12.21 0.88
CA ALA A 124 -6.56 12.10 2.19
C ALA A 124 -6.76 13.44 2.88
N LYS A 125 -7.74 13.48 3.79
CA LYS A 125 -7.98 14.61 4.69
C LYS A 125 -6.85 14.73 5.73
N PRO A 126 -6.58 15.93 6.29
CA PRO A 126 -5.47 16.13 7.22
C PRO A 126 -5.50 15.22 8.45
N ALA A 127 -6.68 14.83 8.93
CA ALA A 127 -6.81 13.91 10.06
C ALA A 127 -6.14 12.55 9.80
N PHE A 128 -6.23 12.02 8.58
CA PHE A 128 -5.55 10.78 8.19
C PHE A 128 -4.04 11.01 8.05
N TRP A 129 -3.63 12.10 7.39
CA TRP A 129 -2.22 12.43 7.22
C TRP A 129 -1.48 12.62 8.54
N ARG A 130 -2.14 13.15 9.59
CA ARG A 130 -1.55 13.24 10.93
C ARG A 130 -1.29 11.88 11.56
N GLU A 131 -2.21 10.92 11.44
CA GLU A 131 -1.97 9.55 11.95
C GLU A 131 -0.88 8.83 11.16
N TRP A 132 -0.88 9.00 9.83
CA TRP A 132 0.16 8.45 8.98
C TRP A 132 1.53 9.05 9.31
N SER A 133 1.62 10.38 9.46
CA SER A 133 2.86 11.09 9.82
C SER A 133 3.34 10.64 11.17
N ARG A 134 2.46 10.51 12.18
CA ARG A 134 2.83 10.06 13.53
C ARG A 134 3.59 8.72 13.50
N ILE A 135 3.14 7.77 12.69
CA ILE A 135 3.81 6.46 12.55
C ILE A 135 5.11 6.59 11.74
N CYS A 136 5.08 7.30 10.62
CA CYS A 136 6.28 7.45 9.78
C CYS A 136 7.38 8.28 10.46
N ASP A 137 7.02 9.24 11.30
CA ASP A 137 7.95 10.02 12.11
C ASP A 137 8.65 9.15 13.15
N GLN A 138 7.92 8.24 13.80
CA GLN A 138 8.53 7.24 14.68
C GLN A 138 9.47 6.31 13.92
N LEU A 139 9.08 5.86 12.72
CA LEU A 139 9.93 5.06 11.85
C LEU A 139 11.23 5.80 11.49
N HIS A 140 11.11 7.07 11.15
CA HIS A 140 12.25 7.93 10.87
C HIS A 140 13.16 8.11 12.09
N GLU A 141 12.60 8.31 13.28
CA GLU A 141 13.37 8.44 14.52
C GLU A 141 14.13 7.15 14.84
N ASP A 142 13.43 6.00 14.82
CA ASP A 142 14.01 4.68 15.11
C ASP A 142 15.18 4.35 14.18
N THR A 143 15.09 4.76 12.91
CA THR A 143 16.08 4.43 11.87
C THR A 143 17.20 5.46 11.73
N LYS A 144 17.26 6.49 12.60
CA LYS A 144 18.45 7.35 12.71
C LYS A 144 19.67 6.57 13.20
N ASP A 145 19.46 5.53 14.01
CA ASP A 145 20.52 4.57 14.29
C ASP A 145 20.79 3.75 13.02
N GLY A 146 21.99 3.91 12.45
CA GLY A 146 22.41 3.18 11.26
C GLY A 146 22.41 1.65 11.44
N GLN A 147 22.45 1.15 12.68
CA GLN A 147 22.37 -0.28 13.00
C GLN A 147 20.94 -0.79 13.15
N HIS A 148 19.93 0.09 13.06
CA HIS A 148 18.54 -0.33 13.13
C HIS A 148 18.21 -1.31 12.00
N PHE A 149 17.59 -2.44 12.32
CA PHE A 149 17.34 -3.53 11.36
C PHE A 149 16.52 -3.10 10.14
N LEU A 150 15.65 -2.07 10.24
CA LEU A 150 14.92 -1.52 9.08
C LEU A 150 15.79 -0.73 8.09
N ASN A 151 17.04 -0.45 8.43
CA ASN A 151 18.02 0.06 7.48
C ASN A 151 18.63 -1.05 6.61
N SER A 152 18.26 -2.32 6.81
CA SER A 152 18.71 -3.44 5.99
C SER A 152 18.30 -3.28 4.52
N GLU A 153 19.17 -3.77 3.65
CA GLU A 153 19.00 -3.69 2.20
C GLU A 153 18.02 -4.76 1.69
N CYS A 154 17.08 -4.34 0.84
CA CYS A 154 16.16 -5.19 0.12
C CYS A 154 16.42 -5.05 -1.38
N THR A 155 16.56 -6.20 -2.04
CA THR A 155 16.85 -6.29 -3.48
C THR A 155 15.55 -6.32 -4.28
N TYR A 156 15.21 -5.21 -4.94
CA TYR A 156 14.02 -5.10 -5.78
C TYR A 156 14.37 -5.27 -7.25
N THR A 157 13.93 -6.38 -7.84
CA THR A 157 14.10 -6.64 -9.28
C THR A 157 12.86 -6.20 -10.05
N LYS A 158 13.05 -5.31 -11.01
CA LYS A 158 12.01 -4.83 -11.92
C LYS A 158 11.73 -5.85 -13.04
N GLY A 159 10.61 -5.68 -13.72
CA GLY A 159 10.22 -6.54 -14.84
C GLY A 159 11.15 -6.50 -16.06
N ASP A 160 12.03 -5.51 -16.17
CA ASP A 160 13.09 -5.43 -17.19
C ASP A 160 14.39 -6.14 -16.77
N GLY A 161 14.40 -6.79 -15.59
CA GLY A 161 15.56 -7.46 -15.02
C GLY A 161 16.52 -6.53 -14.29
N SER A 162 16.30 -5.20 -14.29
CA SER A 162 17.10 -4.28 -13.51
C SER A 162 16.81 -4.43 -12.02
N THR A 163 17.86 -4.35 -11.22
CA THR A 163 17.76 -4.48 -9.76
C THR A 163 18.07 -3.15 -9.10
N LYS A 164 17.28 -2.80 -8.09
CA LYS A 164 17.48 -1.64 -7.23
C LYS A 164 17.61 -2.13 -5.79
N ILE A 165 18.59 -1.59 -5.07
CA ILE A 165 18.70 -1.80 -3.63
C ILE A 165 17.93 -0.68 -2.94
N VAL A 166 17.01 -1.05 -2.04
CA VAL A 166 16.18 -0.13 -1.27
C VAL A 166 16.14 -0.63 0.17
N GLN A 167 16.14 0.27 1.15
CA GLN A 167 16.10 -0.14 2.56
C GLN A 167 14.68 -0.56 2.99
N ALA A 168 14.57 -1.54 3.88
CA ALA A 168 13.30 -2.08 4.37
C ALA A 168 12.36 -0.99 4.95
N LYS A 169 12.91 0.06 5.57
CA LYS A 169 12.15 1.22 6.09
C LYS A 169 11.27 1.90 5.04
N VAL A 170 11.69 1.92 3.77
CA VAL A 170 10.90 2.54 2.70
C VAL A 170 9.62 1.74 2.46
N PHE A 171 9.71 0.41 2.41
CA PHE A 171 8.54 -0.45 2.27
C PHE A 171 7.68 -0.48 3.54
N ALA A 172 8.30 -0.40 4.73
CA ALA A 172 7.56 -0.26 5.98
C ALA A 172 6.69 1.01 5.97
N MET A 173 7.24 2.14 5.47
CA MET A 173 6.51 3.39 5.27
C MET A 173 5.34 3.23 4.27
N GLU A 174 5.57 2.55 3.13
CA GLU A 174 4.50 2.27 2.16
C GLU A 174 3.34 1.43 2.75
N CYS A 175 3.62 0.57 3.73
CA CYS A 175 2.60 -0.24 4.40
C CYS A 175 1.73 0.56 5.40
N VAL A 176 2.18 1.73 5.89
CA VAL A 176 1.53 2.46 6.99
C VAL A 176 0.08 2.85 6.64
N ALA A 177 -0.17 3.33 5.43
CA ALA A 177 -1.51 3.76 5.04
C ALA A 177 -2.50 2.58 5.01
N SER A 178 -2.04 1.43 4.50
CA SER A 178 -2.84 0.20 4.47
C SER A 178 -3.08 -0.39 5.86
N TYR A 179 -2.09 -0.30 6.74
CA TYR A 179 -2.22 -0.66 8.15
C TYR A 179 -3.29 0.20 8.84
N LEU A 180 -3.21 1.53 8.67
CA LEU A 180 -4.17 2.47 9.27
C LEU A 180 -5.60 2.19 8.79
N LEU A 181 -5.81 2.01 7.48
CA LEU A 181 -7.14 1.75 6.92
C LEU A 181 -7.70 0.38 7.32
N ALA A 182 -6.85 -0.64 7.47
CA ALA A 182 -7.33 -1.97 7.85
C ALA A 182 -7.60 -2.12 9.35
N ARG A 183 -6.91 -1.35 10.20
CA ARG A 183 -7.06 -1.43 11.67
C ARG A 183 -7.97 -0.36 12.26
N SER A 184 -7.94 0.83 11.70
CA SER A 184 -8.71 1.95 12.21
C SER A 184 -10.10 1.97 11.59
N ARG A 185 -11.14 1.81 12.41
CA ARG A 185 -12.53 2.10 12.00
C ARG A 185 -12.83 3.61 11.93
N LYS A 186 -11.83 4.46 12.19
CA LYS A 186 -11.96 5.92 12.22
C LYS A 186 -12.04 6.54 10.82
N PHE A 187 -11.45 5.89 9.83
CA PHE A 187 -11.28 6.46 8.50
C PHE A 187 -12.04 5.64 7.46
N SER A 188 -12.88 6.31 6.68
CA SER A 188 -13.47 5.73 5.48
C SER A 188 -12.51 5.83 4.30
N SER A 189 -12.56 4.86 3.40
CA SER A 189 -11.79 4.92 2.17
C SER A 189 -12.55 4.39 0.97
N ILE A 190 -12.24 4.95 -0.19
CA ILE A 190 -12.80 4.55 -1.49
C ILE A 190 -11.64 4.32 -2.46
N GLY A 191 -11.53 3.10 -3.00
CA GLY A 191 -10.58 2.78 -4.05
C GLY A 191 -11.12 3.13 -5.45
N TYR A 192 -10.24 3.60 -6.33
CA TYR A 192 -10.57 3.72 -7.75
C TYR A 192 -10.93 2.34 -8.33
N PRO A 193 -11.93 2.22 -9.23
CA PRO A 193 -12.41 0.93 -9.69
C PRO A 193 -11.31 0.06 -10.30
N LEU A 194 -11.10 -1.14 -9.73
CA LEU A 194 -10.00 -2.04 -10.13
C LEU A 194 -9.98 -2.38 -11.61
N ARG A 195 -11.16 -2.52 -12.23
CA ARG A 195 -11.30 -2.86 -13.65
C ARG A 195 -10.79 -1.76 -14.58
N LEU A 196 -10.73 -0.51 -14.09
CA LEU A 196 -10.24 0.64 -14.84
C LEU A 196 -8.73 0.88 -14.63
N MET A 197 -8.11 0.20 -13.67
CA MET A 197 -6.67 0.32 -13.42
C MET A 197 -5.84 -0.59 -14.34
N PRO A 198 -4.61 -0.18 -14.70
CA PRO A 198 -3.65 -1.05 -15.38
C PRO A 198 -3.37 -2.30 -14.56
N VAL A 199 -3.20 -3.43 -15.25
CA VAL A 199 -2.86 -4.73 -14.65
C VAL A 199 -1.46 -5.08 -15.12
N SER A 200 -0.65 -5.68 -14.24
CA SER A 200 0.69 -6.11 -14.64
C SER A 200 0.62 -7.21 -15.70
N ARG A 201 1.56 -7.24 -16.64
CA ARG A 201 1.55 -8.16 -17.79
C ARG A 201 1.31 -9.62 -17.44
N ALA A 202 1.93 -10.11 -16.36
CA ALA A 202 1.78 -11.50 -15.90
C ALA A 202 0.35 -11.87 -15.44
N PHE A 203 -0.51 -10.88 -15.25
CA PHE A 203 -1.89 -11.02 -14.75
C PHE A 203 -2.95 -10.59 -15.77
N GLU A 204 -2.56 -10.26 -17.01
CA GLU A 204 -3.49 -9.77 -18.05
C GLU A 204 -4.65 -10.75 -18.30
N THR A 205 -4.38 -12.05 -18.25
CA THR A 205 -5.39 -13.12 -18.43
C THR A 205 -6.13 -13.48 -17.15
N LEU A 206 -5.75 -12.93 -15.99
CA LEU A 206 -6.26 -13.28 -14.66
C LEU A 206 -7.17 -12.20 -14.06
N ARG A 207 -7.76 -11.32 -14.89
CA ARG A 207 -8.55 -10.17 -14.41
C ARG A 207 -9.78 -10.59 -13.62
N LEU A 208 -10.47 -11.63 -14.05
CA LEU A 208 -11.66 -12.12 -13.36
C LEU A 208 -11.26 -12.75 -12.02
N GLU A 209 -10.16 -13.47 -11.99
CA GLU A 209 -9.76 -14.22 -10.81
C GLU A 209 -9.13 -13.33 -9.76
N THR A 210 -8.38 -12.31 -10.17
CA THR A 210 -7.94 -11.23 -9.25
C THR A 210 -9.13 -10.42 -8.72
N SER A 211 -10.19 -10.20 -9.51
CA SER A 211 -11.42 -9.58 -9.00
C SER A 211 -12.14 -10.47 -7.98
N LEU A 212 -12.18 -11.79 -8.22
CA LEU A 212 -12.73 -12.76 -7.28
C LEU A 212 -11.95 -12.77 -5.96
N LEU A 213 -10.61 -12.75 -6.02
CA LEU A 213 -9.76 -12.69 -4.83
C LEU A 213 -10.05 -11.47 -3.96
N ASP A 214 -10.21 -10.29 -4.56
CA ASP A 214 -10.59 -9.08 -3.82
C ASP A 214 -11.97 -9.20 -3.16
N GLU A 215 -12.95 -9.73 -3.90
CA GLU A 215 -14.31 -9.94 -3.40
C GLU A 215 -14.35 -10.94 -2.24
N LEU A 216 -13.60 -12.03 -2.29
CA LEU A 216 -13.50 -13.01 -1.20
C LEU A 216 -12.96 -12.36 0.08
N LYS A 217 -11.96 -11.47 -0.02
CA LYS A 217 -11.43 -10.72 1.13
C LYS A 217 -12.47 -9.75 1.69
N ARG A 218 -13.22 -9.06 0.83
CA ARG A 218 -14.32 -8.17 1.23
C ARG A 218 -15.44 -8.94 1.95
N GLN A 219 -15.84 -10.09 1.42
CA GLN A 219 -16.87 -10.94 2.03
C GLN A 219 -16.43 -11.51 3.38
N TRP A 220 -15.18 -11.93 3.51
CA TRP A 220 -14.60 -12.32 4.80
C TRP A 220 -14.69 -11.18 5.82
N LEU A 221 -14.21 -9.97 5.47
CA LEU A 221 -14.24 -8.82 6.38
C LEU A 221 -15.66 -8.39 6.76
N LYS A 222 -16.63 -8.58 5.86
CA LYS A 222 -18.03 -8.25 6.10
C LYS A 222 -18.75 -9.28 6.98
N THR A 223 -18.49 -10.58 6.79
CA THR A 223 -19.28 -11.65 7.39
C THR A 223 -18.58 -12.40 8.51
N GLY A 224 -17.24 -12.46 8.49
CA GLY A 224 -16.44 -13.31 9.38
C GLY A 224 -16.59 -14.81 9.10
N GLU A 225 -17.12 -15.22 7.94
CA GLU A 225 -17.27 -16.63 7.59
C GLU A 225 -16.00 -17.22 6.97
N ALA A 226 -15.38 -18.19 7.66
CA ALA A 226 -14.07 -18.74 7.32
C ALA A 226 -13.97 -19.26 5.87
N LYS A 227 -15.07 -19.79 5.32
CA LYS A 227 -15.17 -20.30 3.94
C LYS A 227 -14.66 -19.31 2.89
N PHE A 228 -14.85 -18.00 3.09
CA PHE A 228 -14.39 -16.99 2.14
C PHE A 228 -12.86 -16.86 2.14
N LEU A 229 -12.25 -16.92 3.32
CA LEU A 229 -10.80 -16.85 3.46
C LEU A 229 -10.13 -18.17 3.03
N GLU A 230 -10.77 -19.31 3.29
CA GLU A 230 -10.34 -20.62 2.80
C GLU A 230 -10.35 -20.66 1.26
N GLN A 231 -11.46 -20.24 0.64
CA GLN A 231 -11.56 -20.15 -0.81
C GLN A 231 -10.54 -19.14 -1.38
N TYR A 232 -10.32 -18.02 -0.69
CA TYR A 232 -9.30 -17.04 -1.07
C TYR A 232 -7.93 -17.70 -1.15
N ARG A 233 -7.50 -18.43 -0.11
CA ARG A 233 -6.19 -19.09 -0.07
C ARG A 233 -6.03 -20.16 -1.16
N LEU A 234 -7.11 -20.88 -1.51
CA LEU A 234 -7.08 -21.84 -2.61
C LEU A 234 -6.87 -21.16 -3.96
N GLU A 235 -7.67 -20.15 -4.28
CA GLU A 235 -7.57 -19.41 -5.54
C GLU A 235 -6.27 -18.60 -5.63
N GLN A 236 -5.79 -18.08 -4.50
CA GLN A 236 -4.55 -17.34 -4.41
C GLN A 236 -3.37 -18.17 -4.91
N LYS A 237 -3.25 -19.43 -4.45
CA LYS A 237 -2.20 -20.34 -4.90
C LYS A 237 -2.23 -20.56 -6.41
N ARG A 238 -3.43 -20.73 -6.98
CA ARG A 238 -3.59 -20.88 -8.44
C ARG A 238 -3.16 -19.62 -9.19
N VAL A 239 -3.62 -18.45 -8.74
CA VAL A 239 -3.31 -17.16 -9.35
C VAL A 239 -1.81 -16.83 -9.25
N ILE A 240 -1.18 -17.07 -8.10
CA ILE A 240 0.26 -16.88 -7.90
C ILE A 240 1.08 -17.83 -8.77
N ALA A 241 0.70 -19.11 -8.88
CA ALA A 241 1.42 -20.07 -9.71
C ALA A 241 1.43 -19.68 -11.21
N VAL A 242 0.38 -19.00 -11.69
CA VAL A 242 0.31 -18.48 -13.06
C VAL A 242 1.07 -17.16 -13.20
N GLY A 243 0.87 -16.20 -12.28
CA GLY A 243 1.47 -14.88 -12.35
C GLY A 243 2.97 -14.84 -12.02
N TRP A 244 3.43 -15.76 -11.17
CA TRP A 244 4.84 -15.94 -10.78
C TRP A 244 5.20 -17.44 -10.71
N PRO A 245 5.41 -18.10 -11.87
CA PRO A 245 5.76 -19.51 -11.92
C PRO A 245 7.00 -19.84 -11.08
N GLY A 246 6.91 -20.90 -10.27
CA GLY A 246 8.00 -21.35 -9.41
C GLY A 246 8.11 -20.64 -8.05
N ARG A 247 7.19 -19.72 -7.74
CA ARG A 247 7.05 -19.12 -6.40
C ARG A 247 5.74 -19.54 -5.73
N ASN A 248 5.73 -19.53 -4.40
CA ASN A 248 4.59 -19.92 -3.58
C ASN A 248 4.29 -18.86 -2.53
N VAL A 249 3.04 -18.86 -2.05
CA VAL A 249 2.53 -18.10 -0.91
C VAL A 249 1.99 -19.06 0.15
#